data_AF-A0AAU2TED4-F1
#
_entry.id   AF-A0AAU2TED4-F1
#
_cell.length_a   1.000
_cell.length_b   1.000
_cell.length_c   1.000
_cell.angle_alpha   90.00
_cell.angle_beta   90.00
_cell.angle_gamma   90.00
#
_symmetry.space_group_name_H-M   'P 1'
#
loop_
_entity.id
_entity.type
_entity.pdbx_description
1 polymer ?
#
loop_
_entity_poly.entity_id
_entity_poly.type
_entity_poly.pdbx_seq_one_letter_code
_entity_poly.pdbx_strand_id
1 'polypeptide(L)'
;MTITDLPHQAAPDTPASRAPAAVSGAPGFVSAASEFASETDKRNPGKPKRDRFTAALPYVAAIFGTLVGGIGFATSYNTLAEVALSWGFGEDLAAWFPIGVDASILAFLALDLYLILRGIPWPVLRMAAHGMTGATIWFNASAQGEIGADPVKSASHGVMPILFVIGVEAARRLFIQKAQLEAGTATDRIPLHRWILAPVATPRFYRRMRLHGVTSYPEMIRRQQELTAYEQWLRRKYDNDLSKASDDEKLPMKMAAHGYTVAQALALPEQQEREAEARAEEAERRHLDAATRRELAQKKAEAERLEADGELEAVRARVEGNTAQARAHARAQASAAERAAELEEKALETALVAEARARAAEAERTAAQERQAGAAADLETAELERQAAEKRKLAAEADRVAAAEAQAIETQTIAEARAAAAEANRRAAETEEAAAETRRRAAEADRHAAEETERQALADARTQAARKAEAEAEYRAAEIRLAAAEIERAAVEAEDTARLTPRQRAVRKVARMILAQADGAADRLPLADIQRELSVTSPGTASEYRAEATELLAQGYRP
;
A
#
# COMPACT_ATOMS: atom_id res chain seq x y z
N MET A 1 -4.01 -58.53 -56.57
CA MET A 1 -4.61 -59.59 -55.75
C MET A 1 -5.41 -58.92 -54.65
N THR A 2 -6.73 -59.06 -54.74
CA THR A 2 -7.81 -59.07 -53.73
C THR A 2 -7.52 -58.60 -52.29
N ILE A 3 -8.20 -57.56 -51.79
CA ILE A 3 -9.54 -57.50 -51.11
C ILE A 3 -9.45 -57.78 -49.60
N THR A 4 -9.80 -56.75 -48.78
CA THR A 4 -10.74 -56.77 -47.63
C THR A 4 -11.13 -55.30 -47.30
N ASP A 5 -12.29 -54.79 -47.74
CA ASP A 5 -13.60 -54.61 -47.05
C ASP A 5 -13.55 -53.77 -45.75
N LEU A 6 -13.97 -52.48 -45.75
CA LEU A 6 -15.33 -51.87 -45.58
C LEU A 6 -15.75 -51.66 -44.09
N PRO A 7 -16.63 -50.69 -43.70
CA PRO A 7 -17.21 -49.56 -44.44
C PRO A 7 -17.20 -48.18 -43.72
N HIS A 8 -17.42 -47.13 -44.53
CA HIS A 8 -17.72 -45.74 -44.20
C HIS A 8 -19.14 -45.54 -43.63
N GLN A 9 -19.28 -44.61 -42.68
CA GLN A 9 -20.57 -44.09 -42.19
C GLN A 9 -20.91 -42.76 -42.87
N ALA A 10 -22.14 -42.66 -43.37
CA ALA A 10 -22.66 -41.58 -44.19
C ALA A 10 -23.10 -40.34 -43.38
N ALA A 11 -22.92 -39.17 -43.99
CA ALA A 11 -23.49 -37.89 -43.55
C ALA A 11 -24.88 -37.67 -44.21
N PRO A 12 -25.85 -37.04 -43.52
CA PRO A 12 -27.10 -36.64 -44.14
C PRO A 12 -27.07 -35.20 -44.68
N ASP A 13 -27.34 -35.13 -45.98
CA ASP A 13 -27.99 -34.13 -46.84
C ASP A 13 -28.34 -32.73 -46.31
N THR A 14 -27.91 -31.75 -47.12
CA THR A 14 -28.35 -30.35 -47.14
C THR A 14 -29.65 -30.20 -47.95
N PRO A 15 -30.66 -29.41 -47.51
CA PRO A 15 -31.66 -28.89 -48.43
C PRO A 15 -31.32 -27.47 -48.89
N ALA A 16 -31.48 -27.29 -50.20
CA ALA A 16 -31.14 -26.10 -50.96
C ALA A 16 -32.11 -24.91 -50.77
N SER A 17 -31.55 -23.75 -51.09
CA SER A 17 -32.11 -22.41 -51.20
C SER A 17 -33.49 -22.30 -51.88
N ARG A 18 -34.36 -21.45 -51.33
CA ARG A 18 -35.52 -20.87 -52.03
C ARG A 18 -35.57 -19.36 -51.78
N ALA A 19 -35.68 -18.60 -52.87
CA ALA A 19 -35.71 -17.14 -52.94
C ALA A 19 -37.02 -16.53 -52.38
N PRO A 20 -37.03 -15.24 -51.99
CA PRO A 20 -38.15 -14.63 -51.27
C PRO A 20 -39.26 -14.13 -52.21
N ALA A 21 -40.50 -14.28 -51.78
CA ALA A 21 -41.65 -13.57 -52.34
C ALA A 21 -42.00 -12.37 -51.45
N ALA A 22 -42.20 -11.22 -52.08
CA ALA A 22 -42.71 -9.99 -51.47
C ALA A 22 -44.21 -10.11 -51.14
N VAL A 23 -44.69 -9.38 -50.13
CA VAL A 23 -45.71 -8.30 -50.23
C VAL A 23 -46.17 -7.87 -48.83
N SER A 24 -45.99 -6.57 -48.58
CA SER A 24 -46.83 -5.60 -47.86
C SER A 24 -47.84 -6.07 -46.80
N GLY A 25 -47.71 -5.49 -45.60
CA GLY A 25 -48.75 -5.38 -44.60
C GLY A 25 -48.24 -4.64 -43.37
N ALA A 26 -48.53 -3.34 -43.25
CA ALA A 26 -48.27 -2.59 -42.02
C ALA A 26 -49.30 -2.98 -40.95
N PRO A 27 -48.85 -3.19 -39.70
CA PRO A 27 -49.61 -2.62 -38.60
C PRO A 27 -48.72 -2.03 -37.48
N GLY A 28 -49.22 -0.92 -36.93
CA GLY A 28 -49.11 -0.57 -35.51
C GLY A 28 -47.74 -0.11 -34.99
N PHE A 29 -47.59 1.21 -34.82
CA PHE A 29 -46.62 1.78 -33.88
C PHE A 29 -46.79 1.13 -32.50
N VAL A 30 -45.78 0.40 -32.03
CA VAL A 30 -45.59 0.11 -30.61
C VAL A 30 -44.14 0.42 -30.27
N SER A 31 -43.97 1.53 -29.55
CA SER A 31 -42.72 1.95 -28.97
C SER A 31 -42.33 0.96 -27.87
N ALA A 32 -41.30 0.16 -28.12
CA ALA A 32 -40.54 -0.55 -27.10
C ALA A 32 -39.14 -0.79 -27.65
N ALA A 33 -38.30 0.25 -27.60
CA ALA A 33 -36.87 0.08 -27.76
C ALA A 33 -36.37 -0.72 -26.54
N SER A 34 -35.90 -1.94 -26.80
CA SER A 34 -35.15 -2.73 -25.83
C SER A 34 -33.89 -1.95 -25.44
N GLU A 35 -33.80 -1.62 -24.16
CA GLU A 35 -32.65 -1.00 -23.51
C GLU A 35 -31.50 -2.03 -23.44
N PHE A 36 -30.83 -2.25 -24.57
CA PHE A 36 -29.49 -2.84 -24.62
C PHE A 36 -28.50 -1.76 -25.06
N ALA A 37 -28.53 -0.62 -24.36
CA ALA A 37 -27.36 0.23 -24.26
C ALA A 37 -26.45 -0.38 -23.21
N SER A 38 -25.23 -0.73 -23.60
CA SER A 38 -24.19 -1.22 -22.69
C SER A 38 -24.03 -0.24 -21.52
N GLU A 39 -24.58 -0.62 -20.38
CA GLU A 39 -24.27 -0.04 -19.10
C GLU A 39 -22.76 -0.27 -18.91
N THR A 40 -21.97 0.79 -19.07
CA THR A 40 -20.59 0.77 -18.63
C THR A 40 -20.63 0.48 -17.13
N ASP A 41 -20.26 -0.75 -16.77
CA ASP A 41 -19.98 -1.18 -15.40
C ASP A 41 -19.02 -0.15 -14.80
N LYS A 42 -19.58 0.88 -14.13
CA LYS A 42 -18.87 1.69 -13.15
C LYS A 42 -18.65 0.78 -11.96
N ARG A 43 -17.80 -0.22 -12.18
CA ARG A 43 -17.19 -1.00 -11.13
C ARG A 43 -16.29 -0.02 -10.41
N ASN A 44 -16.85 0.62 -9.38
CA ASN A 44 -16.05 1.18 -8.30
C ASN A 44 -14.98 0.12 -8.00
N PRO A 45 -13.68 0.43 -8.10
CA PRO A 45 -12.66 -0.51 -7.68
C PRO A 45 -12.87 -0.65 -6.17
N GLY A 46 -13.68 -1.64 -5.78
CA GLY A 46 -13.90 -1.97 -4.39
C GLY A 46 -12.52 -2.18 -3.82
N LYS A 47 -12.13 -1.34 -2.84
CA LYS A 47 -10.91 -1.54 -2.08
C LYS A 47 -10.86 -3.02 -1.74
N PRO A 48 -9.82 -3.77 -2.17
CA PRO A 48 -9.80 -5.21 -1.96
C PRO A 48 -10.01 -5.42 -0.46
N LYS A 49 -11.11 -6.10 -0.10
CA LYS A 49 -11.38 -6.50 1.28
C LYS A 49 -10.16 -7.32 1.67
N ARG A 50 -9.30 -6.76 2.53
CA ARG A 50 -8.15 -7.49 3.08
C ARG A 50 -8.72 -8.71 3.78
N ASP A 51 -8.58 -9.85 3.14
CA ASP A 51 -9.00 -11.12 3.70
C ASP A 51 -8.25 -11.29 5.03
N ARG A 52 -8.95 -11.64 6.10
CA ARG A 52 -8.35 -11.83 7.43
C ARG A 52 -7.22 -12.85 7.36
N PHE A 53 -7.31 -13.84 6.45
CA PHE A 53 -6.21 -14.77 6.17
C PHE A 53 -4.98 -14.07 5.59
N THR A 54 -5.15 -13.21 4.59
CA THR A 54 -4.03 -12.45 4.01
C THR A 54 -3.43 -11.43 4.98
N ALA A 55 -4.24 -10.90 5.91
CA ALA A 55 -3.78 -10.01 6.97
C ALA A 55 -3.04 -10.75 8.10
N ALA A 56 -3.39 -12.01 8.36
CA ALA A 56 -2.75 -12.86 9.37
C ALA A 56 -1.41 -13.47 8.90
N LEU A 57 -1.28 -13.73 7.59
CA LEU A 57 -0.11 -14.37 6.99
C LEU A 57 1.26 -13.76 7.38
N PRO A 58 1.47 -12.43 7.42
CA PRO A 58 2.76 -11.87 7.84
C PRO A 58 3.07 -12.15 9.32
N TYR A 59 2.06 -12.21 10.19
CA TYR A 59 2.24 -12.53 11.62
C TYR A 59 2.61 -14.00 11.80
N VAL A 60 1.94 -14.90 11.08
CA VAL A 60 2.28 -16.33 11.05
C VAL A 60 3.71 -16.52 10.55
N ALA A 61 4.09 -15.87 9.44
CA ALA A 61 5.45 -15.92 8.91
C ALA A 61 6.48 -15.37 9.90
N ALA A 62 6.16 -14.31 10.65
CA ALA A 62 7.03 -13.77 11.68
C ALA A 62 7.23 -14.76 12.86
N ILE A 63 6.17 -15.39 13.35
CA ILE A 63 6.23 -16.36 14.46
C ILE A 63 7.06 -17.59 14.06
N PHE A 64 6.68 -18.26 12.96
CA PHE A 64 7.41 -19.44 12.48
C PHE A 64 8.82 -19.09 12.03
N GLY A 65 9.03 -17.94 11.40
CA GLY A 65 10.36 -17.45 11.02
C GLY A 65 11.26 -17.21 12.23
N THR A 66 10.72 -16.65 13.32
CA THR A 66 11.47 -16.45 14.57
C THR A 66 11.81 -17.78 15.23
N LEU A 67 10.87 -18.73 15.25
CA LEU A 67 11.08 -20.06 15.82
C LEU A 67 12.13 -20.85 15.04
N VAL A 68 12.01 -20.92 13.71
CA VAL A 68 13.01 -21.58 12.84
C VAL A 68 14.36 -20.88 12.95
N GLY A 69 14.37 -19.54 12.97
CA GLY A 69 15.60 -18.76 13.17
C GLY A 69 16.28 -19.04 14.50
N GLY A 70 15.52 -19.11 15.60
CA GLY A 70 16.04 -19.42 16.93
C GLY A 70 16.65 -20.82 17.03
N ILE A 71 15.99 -21.83 16.44
CA ILE A 71 16.50 -23.21 16.39
C ILE A 71 17.76 -23.29 15.52
N GLY A 72 17.74 -22.65 14.34
CA GLY A 72 18.89 -22.55 13.45
C GLY A 72 20.09 -21.87 14.12
N PHE A 73 19.84 -20.79 14.86
CA PHE A 73 20.86 -20.08 15.64
C PHE A 73 21.46 -20.97 16.72
N ALA A 74 20.64 -21.65 17.53
CA ALA A 74 21.12 -22.55 18.58
C ALA A 74 21.98 -23.70 18.03
N THR A 75 21.58 -24.25 16.88
CA THR A 75 22.32 -25.33 16.21
C THR A 75 23.64 -24.83 15.63
N SER A 76 23.64 -23.64 15.04
CA SER A 76 24.83 -22.98 14.49
C SER A 76 25.80 -22.52 15.57
N TYR A 77 25.30 -22.13 16.74
CA TYR A 77 26.10 -21.59 17.85
C TYR A 77 27.18 -22.56 18.31
N ASN A 78 26.81 -23.80 18.67
CA ASN A 78 27.77 -24.80 19.15
C ASN A 78 28.83 -25.10 18.07
N THR A 79 28.37 -25.18 16.82
CA THR A 79 29.20 -25.46 15.66
C THR A 79 30.27 -24.38 15.44
N LEU A 80 29.89 -23.10 15.47
CA LEU A 80 30.83 -22.00 15.32
C LEU A 80 31.75 -21.84 16.53
N ALA A 81 31.28 -22.15 17.74
CA ALA A 81 32.10 -22.11 18.94
C ALA A 81 33.21 -23.19 18.89
N GLU A 82 32.88 -24.41 18.45
CA GLU A 82 33.86 -25.49 18.22
C GLU A 82 34.86 -25.11 17.12
N VAL A 83 34.41 -24.49 16.02
CA VAL A 83 35.30 -23.99 14.97
C VAL A 83 36.25 -22.92 15.52
N ALA A 84 35.77 -21.99 16.34
CA ALA A 84 36.63 -20.98 16.96
C ALA A 84 37.68 -21.60 17.89
N LEU A 85 37.31 -22.62 18.68
CA LEU A 85 38.27 -23.41 19.48
C LEU A 85 39.32 -24.07 18.59
N SER A 86 38.91 -24.64 17.45
CA SER A 86 39.83 -25.27 16.49
C SER A 86 40.84 -24.28 15.89
N TRP A 87 40.51 -22.99 15.83
CA TRP A 87 41.41 -21.92 15.38
C TRP A 87 42.31 -21.37 16.50
N GLY A 88 42.23 -21.93 17.72
CA GLY A 88 43.06 -21.54 18.85
C GLY A 88 42.51 -20.39 19.69
N PHE A 89 41.22 -20.08 19.58
CA PHE A 89 40.56 -19.14 20.49
C PHE A 89 40.47 -19.79 21.89
N GLY A 90 40.64 -19.00 22.96
CA GLY A 90 40.39 -19.47 24.33
C GLY A 90 38.90 -19.79 24.54
N GLU A 91 38.57 -20.65 25.50
CA GLU A 91 37.20 -21.13 25.76
C GLU A 91 36.19 -19.98 25.91
N ASP A 92 36.55 -18.95 26.67
CA ASP A 92 35.70 -17.77 26.85
C ASP A 92 35.45 -17.02 25.54
N LEU A 93 36.49 -16.83 24.71
CA LEU A 93 36.39 -16.07 23.47
C LEU A 93 35.68 -16.86 22.36
N ALA A 94 35.85 -18.17 22.33
CA ALA A 94 35.18 -19.06 21.39
C ALA A 94 33.66 -19.08 21.60
N ALA A 95 33.18 -18.97 22.85
CA ALA A 95 31.76 -18.83 23.15
C ALA A 95 31.16 -17.52 22.60
N TRP A 96 31.93 -16.43 22.56
CA TRP A 96 31.48 -15.14 22.02
C TRP A 96 31.56 -15.04 20.49
N PHE A 97 32.37 -15.89 19.84
CA PHE A 97 32.59 -15.82 18.40
C PHE A 97 31.30 -15.94 17.56
N PRO A 98 30.41 -16.94 17.75
CA PRO A 98 29.15 -17.03 17.01
C PRO A 98 28.27 -15.79 17.19
N ILE A 99 28.20 -15.27 18.42
CA ILE A 99 27.42 -14.07 18.77
C ILE A 99 27.96 -12.85 18.01
N GLY A 100 29.28 -12.67 17.99
CA GLY A 100 29.92 -11.57 17.28
C GLY A 100 29.66 -11.60 15.77
N VAL A 101 29.78 -12.78 15.15
CA VAL A 101 29.50 -12.96 13.71
C VAL A 101 28.05 -12.62 13.40
N ASP A 102 27.08 -13.21 14.09
CA ASP A 102 25.67 -13.00 13.78
C ASP A 102 25.19 -11.58 14.15
N ALA A 103 25.69 -11.00 15.25
CA ALA A 103 25.42 -9.60 15.59
C ALA A 103 25.92 -8.64 14.51
N SER A 104 27.07 -8.92 13.89
CA SER A 104 27.60 -8.11 12.78
C SER A 104 26.77 -8.24 11.50
N ILE A 105 26.27 -9.45 11.20
CA ILE A 105 25.34 -9.70 10.08
C ILE A 105 24.05 -8.89 10.30
N LEU A 106 23.45 -8.99 11.48
CA LEU A 106 22.24 -8.24 11.84
C LEU A 106 22.47 -6.73 11.80
N ALA A 107 23.61 -6.25 12.29
CA ALA A 107 23.96 -4.83 12.26
C ALA A 107 24.06 -4.29 10.83
N PHE A 108 24.73 -5.01 9.91
CA PHE A 108 24.82 -4.59 8.51
C PHE A 108 23.49 -4.64 7.78
N LEU A 109 22.65 -5.65 8.05
CA LEU A 109 21.31 -5.74 7.46
C LEU A 109 20.38 -4.63 7.98
N ALA A 110 20.43 -4.34 9.29
CA ALA A 110 19.66 -3.26 9.89
C ALA A 110 20.09 -1.89 9.34
N LEU A 111 21.40 -1.67 9.20
CA LEU A 111 21.93 -0.44 8.61
C LEU A 111 21.59 -0.32 7.11
N ASP A 112 21.67 -1.41 6.33
CA ASP A 112 21.22 -1.43 4.92
C ASP A 112 19.74 -1.04 4.83
N LEU A 113 18.88 -1.64 5.65
CA LEU A 113 17.46 -1.32 5.69
C LEU A 113 17.22 0.14 6.07
N TYR A 114 17.90 0.64 7.11
CA TYR A 114 17.82 2.04 7.54
C TYR A 114 18.21 3.01 6.42
N LEU A 115 19.33 2.77 5.75
CA LEU A 115 19.80 3.64 4.68
C LEU A 115 18.85 3.65 3.47
N ILE A 116 18.23 2.51 3.16
CA ILE A 116 17.21 2.42 2.10
C ILE A 116 15.95 3.20 2.48
N LEU A 117 15.52 3.11 3.74
CA LEU A 117 14.41 3.92 4.24
C LEU A 117 14.72 5.42 4.20
N ARG A 118 16.00 5.82 4.15
CA ARG A 118 16.45 7.21 3.97
C ARG A 118 16.76 7.58 2.52
N GLY A 119 16.55 6.67 1.57
CA GLY A 119 16.81 6.91 0.14
C GLY A 119 18.28 6.88 -0.27
N ILE A 120 19.17 6.32 0.55
CA ILE A 120 20.62 6.25 0.31
C ILE A 120 21.04 4.78 0.17
N PRO A 121 20.72 4.09 -0.96
CA PRO A 121 21.03 2.67 -1.09
C PRO A 121 22.56 2.45 -1.13
N TRP A 122 23.11 1.75 -0.13
CA TRP A 122 24.54 1.41 -0.08
C TRP A 122 24.75 -0.11 -0.13
N PRO A 123 24.86 -0.71 -1.34
CA PRO A 123 24.86 -2.16 -1.51
C PRO A 123 26.07 -2.88 -0.88
N VAL A 124 27.12 -2.14 -0.50
CA VAL A 124 28.33 -2.69 0.14
C VAL A 124 28.00 -3.34 1.47
N LEU A 125 27.15 -2.74 2.30
CA LEU A 125 26.73 -3.31 3.59
C LEU A 125 26.06 -4.67 3.38
N ARG A 126 25.23 -4.76 2.35
CA ARG A 126 24.55 -6.01 1.98
C ARG A 126 25.53 -7.05 1.43
N MET A 127 26.48 -6.66 0.60
CA MET A 127 27.51 -7.58 0.11
C MET A 127 28.37 -8.10 1.26
N ALA A 128 28.70 -7.25 2.24
CA ALA A 128 29.41 -7.65 3.45
C ALA A 128 28.57 -8.63 4.29
N ALA A 129 27.29 -8.33 4.53
CA ALA A 129 26.38 -9.23 5.25
C ALA A 129 26.27 -10.60 4.57
N HIS A 130 26.01 -10.64 3.26
CA HIS A 130 25.93 -11.90 2.51
C HIS A 130 27.28 -12.64 2.47
N GLY A 131 28.40 -11.93 2.39
CA GLY A 131 29.73 -12.53 2.47
C GLY A 131 29.95 -13.22 3.81
N MET A 132 29.61 -12.55 4.92
CA MET A 132 29.70 -13.12 6.26
C MET A 132 28.74 -14.29 6.44
N THR A 133 27.49 -14.21 5.96
CA THR A 133 26.59 -15.37 6.02
C THR A 133 27.09 -16.52 5.15
N GLY A 134 27.70 -16.24 4.00
CA GLY A 134 28.38 -17.25 3.18
C GLY A 134 29.49 -17.96 3.96
N ALA A 135 30.28 -17.23 4.74
CA ALA A 135 31.26 -17.80 5.64
C ALA A 135 30.60 -18.65 6.75
N THR A 136 29.52 -18.18 7.38
CA THR A 136 28.76 -18.95 8.37
C THR A 136 28.20 -20.26 7.80
N ILE A 137 27.69 -20.24 6.56
CA ILE A 137 27.23 -21.44 5.84
C ILE A 137 28.39 -22.41 5.65
N TRP A 138 29.55 -21.89 5.21
CA TRP A 138 30.74 -22.72 5.00
C TRP A 138 31.20 -23.39 6.30
N PHE A 139 31.33 -22.62 7.40
CA PHE A 139 31.76 -23.17 8.69
C PHE A 139 30.81 -24.25 9.19
N ASN A 140 29.50 -24.00 9.14
CA ASN A 140 28.50 -25.00 9.52
C ASN A 140 28.57 -26.25 8.64
N ALA A 141 28.74 -26.10 7.33
CA ALA A 141 28.84 -27.24 6.41
C ALA A 141 30.14 -28.04 6.60
N SER A 142 31.22 -27.39 7.02
CA SER A 142 32.55 -28.01 7.20
C SER A 142 32.78 -28.65 8.57
N ALA A 143 31.89 -28.41 9.54
CA ALA A 143 32.13 -28.76 10.93
C ALA A 143 32.24 -30.26 11.24
N GLN A 144 31.79 -31.14 10.32
CA GLN A 144 31.85 -32.59 10.51
C GLN A 144 32.71 -33.32 9.47
N GLY A 145 33.59 -32.61 8.75
CA GLY A 145 34.54 -33.19 7.80
C GLY A 145 34.63 -32.43 6.47
N GLU A 146 35.33 -33.02 5.50
CA GLU A 146 35.38 -32.48 4.14
C GLU A 146 33.98 -32.48 3.51
N ILE A 147 33.58 -31.35 2.93
CA ILE A 147 32.24 -31.14 2.34
C ILE A 147 31.90 -32.19 1.27
N GLY A 148 32.94 -32.74 0.60
CA GLY A 148 32.78 -33.78 -0.41
C GLY A 148 32.63 -35.21 0.13
N ALA A 149 33.00 -35.47 1.37
CA ALA A 149 32.99 -36.81 1.95
C ALA A 149 31.58 -37.28 2.36
N ASP A 150 30.74 -36.36 2.85
CA ASP A 150 29.33 -36.62 3.13
C ASP A 150 28.47 -35.37 2.81
N PRO A 151 28.05 -35.22 1.54
CA PRO A 151 27.34 -34.03 1.07
C PRO A 151 26.01 -33.78 1.78
N VAL A 152 25.32 -34.85 2.21
CA VAL A 152 24.02 -34.75 2.86
C VAL A 152 24.18 -34.20 4.28
N LYS A 153 25.18 -34.70 5.01
CA LYS A 153 25.51 -34.25 6.36
C LYS A 153 26.00 -32.81 6.39
N SER A 154 26.89 -32.43 5.47
CA SER A 154 27.33 -31.03 5.32
C SER A 154 26.18 -30.11 4.93
N ALA A 155 25.30 -30.54 4.03
CA ALA A 155 24.11 -29.76 3.66
C ALA A 155 23.16 -29.56 4.85
N SER A 156 22.93 -30.58 5.69
CA SER A 156 22.02 -30.46 6.83
C SER A 156 22.42 -29.39 7.85
N HIS A 157 23.72 -29.13 8.01
CA HIS A 157 24.21 -28.08 8.90
C HIS A 157 24.27 -26.70 8.19
N GLY A 158 24.52 -26.66 6.88
CA GLY A 158 24.59 -25.41 6.10
C GLY A 158 23.24 -24.83 5.66
N VAL A 159 22.15 -25.61 5.67
CA VAL A 159 20.83 -25.16 5.20
C VAL A 159 20.18 -24.13 6.12
N MET A 160 20.40 -24.21 7.44
CA MET A 160 19.75 -23.32 8.41
C MET A 160 20.08 -21.83 8.16
N PRO A 161 21.36 -21.42 8.00
CA PRO A 161 21.68 -20.04 7.64
C PRO A 161 21.16 -19.61 6.25
N ILE A 162 21.04 -20.53 5.29
CA ILE A 162 20.45 -20.23 3.97
C ILE A 162 18.98 -19.82 4.12
N LEU A 163 18.21 -20.57 4.90
CA LEU A 163 16.80 -20.25 5.17
C LEU A 163 16.66 -18.90 5.88
N PHE A 164 17.57 -18.58 6.80
CA PHE A 164 17.64 -17.27 7.44
C PHE A 164 17.82 -16.14 6.42
N VAL A 165 18.79 -16.25 5.51
CA VAL A 165 19.03 -15.23 4.46
C VAL A 165 17.80 -15.04 3.58
N ILE A 166 17.16 -16.14 3.16
CA ILE A 166 15.94 -16.08 2.34
C ILE A 166 14.82 -15.36 3.10
N GLY A 167 14.62 -15.68 4.39
CA GLY A 167 13.61 -15.05 5.24
C GLY A 167 13.84 -13.55 5.41
N VAL A 168 15.08 -13.14 5.71
CA VAL A 168 15.46 -11.73 5.83
C VAL A 168 15.29 -10.99 4.50
N GLU A 169 15.73 -11.56 3.39
CA GLU A 169 15.60 -10.94 2.05
C GLU A 169 14.13 -10.80 1.64
N ALA A 170 13.28 -11.78 2.00
CA ALA A 170 11.84 -11.69 1.80
C ALA A 170 11.21 -10.56 2.64
N ALA A 171 11.54 -10.49 3.94
CA ALA A 171 11.07 -9.42 4.82
C ALA A 171 11.50 -8.03 4.29
N ARG A 172 12.77 -7.90 3.91
CA ARG A 172 13.32 -6.68 3.30
C ARG A 172 12.56 -6.27 2.04
N ARG A 173 12.28 -7.20 1.12
CA ARG A 173 11.49 -6.92 -0.08
C ARG A 173 10.10 -6.38 0.26
N LEU A 174 9.45 -6.94 1.28
CA LEU A 174 8.15 -6.46 1.74
C LEU A 174 8.25 -5.04 2.34
N PHE A 175 9.25 -4.76 3.18
CA PHE A 175 9.45 -3.43 3.76
C PHE A 175 9.77 -2.37 2.70
N ILE A 176 10.65 -2.68 1.74
CA ILE A 176 10.99 -1.76 0.65
C ILE A 176 9.78 -1.49 -0.22
N GLN A 177 9.02 -2.53 -0.57
CA GLN A 177 7.81 -2.36 -1.38
C GLN A 177 6.76 -1.51 -0.65
N LYS A 178 6.58 -1.73 0.65
CA LYS A 178 5.69 -0.92 1.49
C LYS A 178 6.15 0.55 1.53
N ALA A 179 7.43 0.80 1.79
CA ALA A 179 7.98 2.16 1.81
C ALA A 179 7.85 2.87 0.46
N GLN A 180 8.06 2.16 -0.65
CA GLN A 180 7.86 2.70 -2.00
C GLN A 180 6.40 3.04 -2.30
N LEU A 181 5.46 2.21 -1.82
CA LEU A 181 4.03 2.46 -1.95
C LEU A 181 3.61 3.68 -1.11
N GLU A 182 4.10 3.80 0.12
CA GLU A 182 3.83 4.95 1.01
C GLU A 182 4.43 6.25 0.46
N ALA A 183 5.63 6.19 -0.12
CA ALA A 183 6.29 7.33 -0.75
C ALA A 183 5.74 7.66 -2.16
N GLY A 184 4.81 6.87 -2.70
CA GLY A 184 4.30 7.05 -4.07
C GLY A 184 5.35 6.83 -5.18
N THR A 185 6.47 6.17 -4.86
CA THR A 185 7.58 5.89 -5.79
C THR A 185 7.53 4.47 -6.37
N ALA A 186 6.55 3.66 -5.95
CA ALA A 186 6.33 2.33 -6.47
C ALA A 186 6.22 2.32 -7.99
N THR A 187 7.11 1.56 -8.64
CA THR A 187 7.15 1.38 -10.08
C THR A 187 6.85 -0.08 -10.40
N ASP A 188 5.87 -0.30 -11.28
CA ASP A 188 5.52 -1.64 -11.75
C ASP A 188 6.64 -2.20 -12.62
N ARG A 189 6.89 -3.50 -12.48
CA ARG A 189 7.82 -4.23 -13.36
C ARG A 189 7.06 -4.76 -14.57
N ILE A 190 7.73 -4.75 -15.72
CA ILE A 190 7.24 -5.47 -16.89
C ILE A 190 7.28 -6.98 -16.58
N PRO A 191 6.17 -7.72 -16.78
CA PRO A 191 6.13 -9.16 -16.52
C PRO A 191 7.21 -9.92 -17.29
N LEU A 192 7.87 -10.87 -16.61
CA LEU A 192 8.97 -11.67 -17.17
C LEU A 192 8.57 -12.38 -18.47
N HIS A 193 7.35 -12.92 -18.54
CA HIS A 193 6.87 -13.61 -19.75
C HIS A 193 6.90 -12.71 -20.99
N ARG A 194 6.70 -11.40 -20.85
CA ARG A 194 6.71 -10.47 -22.00
C ARG A 194 8.10 -10.32 -22.61
N TRP A 195 9.15 -10.41 -21.79
CA TRP A 195 10.53 -10.42 -22.28
C TRP A 195 10.82 -11.61 -23.18
N ILE A 196 10.20 -12.76 -22.89
CA ILE A 196 10.34 -13.99 -23.68
C ILE A 196 9.44 -13.94 -24.93
N LEU A 197 8.17 -13.55 -24.76
CA LEU A 197 7.17 -13.56 -25.83
C LEU A 197 7.33 -12.40 -26.83
N ALA A 198 7.92 -11.28 -26.41
CA ALA A 198 8.10 -10.09 -27.22
C ALA A 198 9.49 -9.47 -27.01
N PRO A 199 10.57 -10.16 -27.39
CA PRO A 199 11.94 -9.78 -27.05
C PRO A 199 12.37 -8.45 -27.69
N VAL A 200 11.77 -8.05 -28.82
CA VAL A 200 12.09 -6.79 -29.52
C VAL A 200 11.18 -5.64 -29.05
N ALA A 201 9.89 -5.91 -28.84
CA ALA A 201 8.94 -4.87 -28.45
C ALA A 201 9.09 -4.48 -26.97
N THR A 202 9.48 -5.41 -26.11
CA THR A 202 9.60 -5.18 -24.66
C THR A 202 10.68 -4.15 -24.29
N PRO A 203 11.91 -4.20 -24.85
CA PRO A 203 12.91 -3.15 -24.61
C PRO A 203 12.44 -1.75 -25.05
N ARG A 204 11.76 -1.64 -26.20
CA ARG A 204 11.21 -0.35 -26.67
C ARG A 204 10.12 0.17 -25.72
N PHE A 205 9.24 -0.73 -25.27
CA PHE A 205 8.20 -0.43 -24.29
C PHE A 205 8.79 0.01 -22.95
N TYR A 206 9.79 -0.71 -22.44
CA TYR A 206 10.54 -0.35 -21.23
C TYR A 206 11.21 1.01 -21.34
N ARG A 207 11.90 1.28 -22.44
CA ARG A 207 12.55 2.57 -22.69
C ARG A 207 11.54 3.72 -22.66
N ARG A 208 10.39 3.56 -23.35
CA ARG A 208 9.33 4.58 -23.36
C ARG A 208 8.75 4.82 -21.97
N MET A 209 8.47 3.75 -21.23
CA MET A 209 7.99 3.81 -19.85
C MET A 209 8.95 4.58 -18.94
N ARG A 210 10.27 4.33 -19.04
CA ARG A 210 11.29 4.99 -18.22
C ARG A 210 11.58 6.44 -18.62
N LEU A 211 11.63 6.74 -19.92
CA LEU A 211 11.93 8.10 -20.41
C LEU A 211 10.81 9.09 -20.11
N HIS A 212 9.56 8.64 -20.09
CA HIS A 212 8.40 9.50 -19.84
C HIS A 212 7.84 9.37 -18.42
N GLY A 213 8.59 8.76 -17.50
CA GLY A 213 8.20 8.68 -16.09
C GLY A 213 6.90 7.92 -15.82
N VAL A 214 6.49 7.01 -16.71
CA VAL A 214 5.28 6.20 -16.50
C VAL A 214 5.63 5.08 -15.52
N THR A 215 5.18 5.18 -14.29
CA THR A 215 5.52 4.21 -13.23
C THR A 215 4.66 2.95 -13.27
N SER A 216 3.48 3.01 -13.89
CA SER A 216 2.53 1.90 -13.93
C SER A 216 2.56 1.13 -15.25
N TYR A 217 2.67 -0.20 -15.17
CA TYR A 217 2.67 -1.09 -16.33
C TYR A 217 1.29 -1.13 -17.00
N PRO A 218 0.17 -1.36 -16.28
CA PRO A 218 -1.18 -1.27 -16.85
C PRO A 218 -1.47 0.06 -17.55
N GLU A 219 -1.03 1.17 -16.96
CA GLU A 219 -1.20 2.51 -17.56
C GLU A 219 -0.45 2.61 -18.90
N MET A 220 0.80 2.15 -18.98
CA MET A 220 1.55 2.17 -20.23
C MET A 220 0.92 1.25 -21.30
N ILE A 221 0.34 0.11 -20.90
CA ILE A 221 -0.43 -0.76 -21.80
C ILE A 221 -1.66 -0.03 -22.32
N ARG A 222 -2.41 0.63 -21.44
CA ARG A 222 -3.59 1.41 -21.81
C ARG A 222 -3.25 2.50 -22.82
N ARG A 223 -2.19 3.29 -22.58
CA ARG A 223 -1.71 4.29 -23.55
C ARG A 223 -1.38 3.70 -24.92
N GLN A 224 -0.76 2.51 -24.95
CA GLN A 224 -0.47 1.81 -26.20
C GLN A 224 -1.74 1.32 -26.90
N GLN A 225 -2.71 0.80 -26.14
CA GLN A 225 -4.02 0.37 -26.66
C GLN A 225 -4.82 1.54 -27.20
N GLU A 226 -4.91 2.65 -26.47
CA GLU A 226 -5.58 3.88 -26.89
C GLU A 226 -4.97 4.43 -28.18
N LEU A 227 -3.64 4.48 -28.27
CA LEU A 227 -2.96 4.92 -29.48
C LEU A 227 -3.25 4.01 -30.68
N THR A 228 -3.22 2.69 -30.46
CA THR A 228 -3.49 1.70 -31.51
C THR A 228 -4.96 1.78 -31.96
N ALA A 229 -5.89 1.89 -31.02
CA ALA A 229 -7.32 2.05 -31.30
C ALA A 229 -7.60 3.36 -32.06
N TYR A 230 -6.94 4.45 -31.67
CA TYR A 230 -7.03 5.74 -32.35
C TYR A 230 -6.50 5.66 -33.78
N GLU A 231 -5.32 5.06 -34.00
CA GLU A 231 -4.77 4.86 -35.35
C GLU A 231 -5.72 4.04 -36.23
N GLN A 232 -6.30 2.95 -35.70
CA GLN A 232 -7.24 2.11 -36.43
C GLN A 232 -8.56 2.85 -36.75
N TRP A 233 -9.07 3.63 -35.80
CA TRP A 233 -10.23 4.48 -36.02
C TRP A 233 -9.96 5.52 -37.12
N LEU A 234 -8.78 6.14 -37.10
CA LEU A 234 -8.38 7.14 -38.09
C LEU A 234 -8.22 6.53 -39.49
N ARG A 235 -7.59 5.34 -39.59
CA ARG A 235 -7.52 4.58 -40.84
C ARG A 235 -8.91 4.27 -41.38
N ARG A 236 -9.85 3.83 -40.54
CA ARG A 236 -11.23 3.56 -40.95
C ARG A 236 -11.96 4.82 -41.41
N LYS A 237 -11.73 5.95 -40.77
CA LYS A 237 -12.33 7.25 -41.13
C LYS A 237 -11.90 7.72 -42.54
N TYR A 238 -10.67 7.40 -42.94
CA TYR A 238 -10.09 7.85 -44.21
C TYR A 238 -9.83 6.71 -45.21
N ASP A 239 -10.61 5.62 -45.16
CA ASP A 239 -10.49 4.47 -46.08
C ASP A 239 -9.06 3.91 -46.23
N ASN A 240 -8.36 3.78 -45.11
CA ASN A 240 -6.94 3.42 -44.96
C ASN A 240 -5.92 4.43 -45.53
N ASP A 241 -6.36 5.57 -46.03
CA ASP A 241 -5.50 6.65 -46.52
C ASP A 241 -5.29 7.73 -45.45
N LEU A 242 -4.33 7.47 -44.55
CA LEU A 242 -3.94 8.41 -43.49
C LEU A 242 -3.43 9.75 -44.01
N SER A 243 -3.05 9.88 -45.29
CA SER A 243 -2.56 11.15 -45.84
C SER A 243 -3.62 12.25 -45.77
N LYS A 244 -4.90 11.88 -45.87
CA LYS A 244 -6.06 12.77 -45.84
C LYS A 244 -6.43 13.31 -44.45
N ALA A 245 -5.92 12.70 -43.38
CA ALA A 245 -6.16 13.18 -42.01
C ALA A 245 -5.43 14.52 -41.77
N SER A 246 -6.05 15.41 -40.99
CA SER A 246 -5.44 16.70 -40.65
C SER A 246 -4.19 16.52 -39.79
N ASP A 247 -3.35 17.55 -39.71
CA ASP A 247 -2.17 17.50 -38.84
C ASP A 247 -2.54 17.37 -37.35
N ASP A 248 -3.67 17.96 -36.94
CA ASP A 248 -4.22 17.85 -35.59
C ASP A 248 -4.74 16.44 -35.29
N GLU A 249 -5.36 15.77 -36.27
CA GLU A 249 -5.77 14.37 -36.13
C GLU A 249 -4.57 13.42 -36.11
N LYS A 250 -3.47 13.76 -36.78
CA LYS A 250 -2.22 12.98 -36.70
C LYS A 250 -1.43 13.29 -35.43
N LEU A 251 -1.80 14.34 -34.68
CA LEU A 251 -1.05 14.82 -33.53
C LEU A 251 -0.86 13.75 -32.44
N PRO A 252 -1.85 12.91 -32.09
CA PRO A 252 -1.64 11.80 -31.15
C PRO A 252 -0.52 10.84 -31.56
N MET A 253 -0.38 10.53 -32.85
CA MET A 253 0.67 9.64 -33.35
C MET A 253 2.06 10.30 -33.26
N LYS A 254 2.15 11.61 -33.55
CA LYS A 254 3.39 12.38 -33.44
C LYS A 254 3.79 12.56 -31.97
N MET A 255 2.84 12.95 -31.11
CA MET A 255 3.08 13.28 -29.70
C MET A 255 3.25 12.05 -28.80
N ALA A 256 2.78 10.88 -29.24
CA ALA A 256 3.03 9.61 -28.56
C ALA A 256 4.52 9.35 -28.31
N ALA A 257 5.40 9.73 -29.25
CA ALA A 257 6.85 9.61 -29.12
C ALA A 257 7.43 10.48 -27.99
N HIS A 258 6.69 11.52 -27.58
CA HIS A 258 7.04 12.44 -26.50
C HIS A 258 6.33 12.13 -25.17
N GLY A 259 5.57 11.04 -25.10
CA GLY A 259 4.94 10.57 -23.86
C GLY A 259 3.52 11.08 -23.61
N TYR A 260 2.96 11.87 -24.53
CA TYR A 260 1.57 12.34 -24.47
C TYR A 260 0.59 11.18 -24.66
N THR A 261 -0.54 11.25 -23.96
CA THR A 261 -1.70 10.38 -24.21
C THR A 261 -2.48 10.87 -25.42
N VAL A 262 -3.36 10.03 -25.96
CA VAL A 262 -4.22 10.42 -27.10
C VAL A 262 -5.09 11.63 -26.72
N ALA A 263 -5.69 11.61 -25.53
CA ALA A 263 -6.52 12.72 -25.04
C ALA A 263 -5.71 14.02 -24.87
N GLN A 264 -4.51 13.95 -24.29
CA GLN A 264 -3.66 15.13 -24.12
C GLN A 264 -3.24 15.73 -25.47
N ALA A 265 -2.90 14.88 -26.44
CA ALA A 265 -2.53 15.34 -27.77
C ALA A 265 -3.71 15.98 -28.51
N LEU A 266 -4.92 15.43 -28.40
CA LEU A 266 -6.12 16.00 -29.02
C LEU A 266 -6.56 17.32 -28.37
N ALA A 267 -6.28 17.53 -27.09
CA ALA A 267 -6.61 18.77 -26.39
C ALA A 267 -5.64 19.92 -26.69
N LEU A 268 -4.45 19.62 -27.22
CA LEU A 268 -3.39 20.60 -27.42
C LEU A 268 -3.80 21.77 -28.35
N PRO A 269 -4.41 21.54 -29.52
CA PRO A 269 -4.80 22.63 -30.43
C PRO A 269 -5.80 23.60 -29.79
N GLU A 270 -6.86 23.07 -29.15
CA GLU A 270 -7.86 23.89 -28.46
C GLU A 270 -7.26 24.65 -27.26
N GLN A 271 -6.28 24.07 -26.56
CA GLN A 271 -5.54 24.78 -25.51
C GLN A 271 -4.71 25.93 -26.09
N GLN A 272 -4.01 25.70 -27.20
CA GLN A 272 -3.21 26.73 -27.86
C GLN A 272 -4.05 27.88 -28.42
N GLU A 273 -5.24 27.57 -28.96
CA GLU A 273 -6.21 28.57 -29.42
C GLU A 273 -6.70 29.41 -28.26
N ARG A 274 -7.14 28.79 -27.15
CA ARG A 274 -7.55 29.54 -25.94
C ARG A 274 -6.43 30.40 -25.36
N GLU A 275 -5.20 29.91 -25.34
CA GLU A 275 -4.04 30.69 -24.91
C GLU A 275 -3.70 31.83 -25.90
N ALA A 276 -3.97 31.66 -27.19
CA ALA A 276 -3.81 32.71 -28.18
C ALA A 276 -4.91 33.79 -28.05
N GLU A 277 -6.16 33.39 -27.82
CA GLU A 277 -7.28 34.28 -27.54
C GLU A 277 -7.05 35.08 -26.26
N ALA A 278 -6.65 34.43 -25.17
CA ALA A 278 -6.32 35.11 -23.92
C ALA A 278 -5.20 36.14 -24.10
N ARG A 279 -4.17 35.82 -24.90
CA ARG A 279 -3.10 36.76 -25.25
C ARG A 279 -3.59 37.91 -26.12
N ALA A 280 -4.54 37.67 -27.02
CA ALA A 280 -5.14 38.69 -27.87
C ALA A 280 -6.01 39.65 -27.05
N GLU A 281 -6.87 39.13 -26.16
CA GLU A 281 -7.67 39.92 -25.23
C GLU A 281 -6.80 40.77 -24.31
N GLU A 282 -5.71 40.20 -23.78
CA GLU A 282 -4.77 40.96 -22.95
C GLU A 282 -4.07 42.07 -23.76
N ALA A 283 -3.69 41.79 -25.01
CA ALA A 283 -3.11 42.80 -25.89
C ALA A 283 -4.11 43.92 -26.21
N GLU A 284 -5.38 43.59 -26.44
CA GLU A 284 -6.45 44.57 -26.67
C GLU A 284 -6.71 45.43 -25.44
N ARG A 285 -6.79 44.83 -24.24
CA ARG A 285 -6.91 45.58 -22.97
C ARG A 285 -5.77 46.56 -22.79
N ARG A 286 -4.52 46.11 -23.02
CA ARG A 286 -3.34 47.00 -22.96
C ARG A 286 -3.43 48.15 -23.97
N HIS A 287 -3.97 47.89 -25.17
CA HIS A 287 -4.16 48.90 -26.19
C HIS A 287 -5.22 49.93 -25.78
N LEU A 288 -6.37 49.49 -25.26
CA LEU A 288 -7.43 50.38 -24.75
C LEU A 288 -6.93 51.22 -23.56
N ASP A 289 -6.22 50.62 -22.61
CA ASP A 289 -5.63 51.35 -21.48
C ASP A 289 -4.60 52.38 -21.93
N ALA A 290 -3.84 52.10 -22.99
CA ALA A 290 -2.91 53.06 -23.58
C ALA A 290 -3.67 54.20 -24.31
N ALA A 291 -4.75 53.89 -25.02
CA ALA A 291 -5.59 54.88 -25.69
C ALA A 291 -6.26 55.83 -24.68
N THR A 292 -6.87 55.29 -23.62
CA THR A 292 -7.48 56.07 -22.54
C THR A 292 -6.46 56.99 -21.86
N ARG A 293 -5.24 56.50 -21.59
CA ARG A 293 -4.16 57.34 -21.02
C ARG A 293 -3.76 58.48 -21.96
N ARG A 294 -3.71 58.23 -23.28
CA ARG A 294 -3.42 59.27 -24.28
C ARG A 294 -4.51 60.33 -24.34
N GLU A 295 -5.79 59.92 -24.34
CA GLU A 295 -6.92 60.85 -24.35
C GLU A 295 -6.95 61.72 -23.09
N LEU A 296 -6.74 61.13 -21.91
CA LEU A 296 -6.65 61.88 -20.65
C LEU A 296 -5.49 62.88 -20.66
N ALA A 297 -4.33 62.50 -21.20
CA ALA A 297 -3.19 63.40 -21.34
C ALA A 297 -3.49 64.57 -22.31
N GLN A 298 -4.21 64.31 -23.41
CA GLN A 298 -4.64 65.36 -24.35
C GLN A 298 -5.62 66.33 -23.71
N LYS A 299 -6.68 65.83 -23.04
CA LYS A 299 -7.66 66.67 -22.34
C LYS A 299 -7.02 67.52 -21.25
N LYS A 300 -6.05 66.96 -20.52
CA LYS A 300 -5.28 67.72 -19.52
C LYS A 300 -4.46 68.84 -20.17
N ALA A 301 -3.77 68.54 -21.27
CA ALA A 301 -3.00 69.55 -22.01
C ALA A 301 -3.89 70.64 -22.63
N GLU A 302 -5.11 70.30 -23.07
CA GLU A 302 -6.09 71.25 -23.58
C GLU A 302 -6.65 72.15 -22.47
N ALA A 303 -6.95 71.59 -21.29
CA ALA A 303 -7.35 72.36 -20.12
C ALA A 303 -6.26 73.36 -19.69
N GLU A 304 -5.00 72.93 -19.64
CA GLU A 304 -3.85 73.80 -19.33
C GLU A 304 -3.69 74.95 -20.36
N ARG A 305 -4.00 74.71 -21.64
CA ARG A 305 -3.98 75.76 -22.68
C ARG A 305 -5.11 76.76 -22.51
N LEU A 306 -6.33 76.29 -22.26
CA LEU A 306 -7.49 77.17 -22.03
C LEU A 306 -7.30 78.04 -20.79
N GLU A 307 -6.69 77.49 -19.73
CA GLU A 307 -6.34 78.25 -18.54
C GLU A 307 -5.31 79.35 -18.85
N ALA A 308 -4.26 79.02 -19.60
CA ALA A 308 -3.25 80.00 -20.04
C ALA A 308 -3.83 81.09 -20.96
N ASP A 309 -4.73 80.73 -21.88
CA ASP A 309 -5.42 81.69 -22.75
C ASP A 309 -6.34 82.61 -21.93
N GLY A 310 -7.06 82.07 -20.95
CA GLY A 310 -7.88 82.85 -20.01
C GLY A 310 -7.06 83.83 -19.18
N GLU A 311 -5.87 83.42 -18.71
CA GLU A 311 -4.94 84.32 -18.02
C GLU A 311 -4.42 85.44 -18.95
N LEU A 312 -4.11 85.13 -20.21
CA LEU A 312 -3.66 86.10 -21.21
C LEU A 312 -4.77 87.13 -21.53
N GLU A 313 -6.01 86.67 -21.66
CA GLU A 313 -7.18 87.51 -21.94
C GLU A 313 -7.54 88.40 -20.73
N ALA A 314 -7.42 87.89 -19.51
CA ALA A 314 -7.52 88.68 -18.29
C ALA A 314 -6.40 89.74 -18.16
N VAL A 315 -5.21 89.48 -18.70
CA VAL A 315 -4.14 90.49 -18.81
C VAL A 315 -4.47 91.51 -19.90
N ARG A 316 -4.98 91.11 -21.07
CA ARG A 316 -5.41 92.03 -22.14
C ARG A 316 -6.55 92.94 -21.71
N ALA A 317 -7.59 92.40 -21.07
CA ALA A 317 -8.70 93.20 -20.54
C ALA A 317 -8.24 94.22 -19.48
N ARG A 318 -7.19 93.90 -18.70
CA ARG A 318 -6.55 94.81 -17.74
C ARG A 318 -5.73 95.91 -18.41
N VAL A 319 -5.15 95.63 -19.58
CA VAL A 319 -4.37 96.59 -20.39
C VAL A 319 -5.31 97.48 -21.22
N GLU A 320 -6.36 96.92 -21.81
CA GLU A 320 -7.39 97.66 -22.57
C GLU A 320 -8.32 98.47 -21.67
N GLY A 321 -8.59 97.98 -20.46
CA GLY A 321 -9.30 98.72 -19.40
C GLY A 321 -8.60 100.00 -18.92
N ASN A 322 -7.33 100.19 -19.27
CA ASN A 322 -6.57 101.43 -18.99
C ASN A 322 -6.54 102.43 -20.16
N THR A 323 -7.26 102.19 -21.27
CA THR A 323 -7.34 103.15 -22.38
C THR A 323 -8.74 103.23 -23.01
N ALA A 324 -9.81 103.32 -22.19
CA ALA A 324 -11.15 103.55 -22.72
C ALA A 324 -12.09 104.29 -21.74
N GLN A 325 -11.56 105.26 -20.99
CA GLN A 325 -12.39 106.29 -20.32
C GLN A 325 -12.21 107.65 -21.00
N ALA A 326 -12.41 107.69 -22.31
CA ALA A 326 -12.62 108.93 -23.06
C ALA A 326 -13.21 108.63 -24.44
N ARG A 327 -14.55 108.55 -24.50
CA ARG A 327 -15.43 109.05 -25.57
C ARG A 327 -16.74 108.27 -25.57
N ALA A 328 -17.61 108.70 -24.66
CA ALA A 328 -19.03 108.75 -24.97
C ALA A 328 -19.27 109.79 -26.07
N HIS A 329 -20.36 109.57 -26.78
CA HIS A 329 -21.09 110.47 -27.67
C HIS A 329 -20.68 110.59 -29.15
N ALA A 330 -21.71 110.25 -29.95
CA ALA A 330 -22.18 110.96 -31.13
C ALA A 330 -21.59 110.40 -32.44
N ARG A 331 -22.37 109.81 -33.35
CA ARG A 331 -23.62 110.34 -33.89
C ARG A 331 -24.24 109.30 -34.82
N ALA A 332 -25.55 109.15 -34.70
CA ALA A 332 -26.42 108.72 -35.77
C ALA A 332 -26.87 109.95 -36.59
N GLN A 333 -27.32 109.66 -37.81
CA GLN A 333 -28.24 110.42 -38.67
C GLN A 333 -27.67 111.56 -39.53
N ALA A 334 -27.94 111.48 -40.83
CA ALA A 334 -29.07 112.22 -41.40
C ALA A 334 -29.41 111.71 -42.82
N SER A 335 -30.62 111.19 -42.97
CA SER A 335 -31.31 110.90 -44.22
C SER A 335 -31.98 112.17 -44.78
N ALA A 336 -32.14 112.22 -46.11
CA ALA A 336 -33.07 113.14 -46.78
C ALA A 336 -33.46 112.59 -48.17
N ALA A 337 -34.11 111.42 -48.20
CA ALA A 337 -34.83 110.90 -49.38
C ALA A 337 -36.17 110.25 -48.96
N GLU A 338 -36.72 110.70 -47.84
CA GLU A 338 -37.70 109.97 -47.02
C GLU A 338 -39.17 110.31 -47.33
N ARG A 339 -39.49 110.89 -48.50
CA ARG A 339 -40.88 111.27 -48.82
C ARG A 339 -41.46 110.69 -50.10
N ALA A 340 -40.75 109.78 -50.76
CA ALA A 340 -41.31 108.86 -51.75
C ALA A 340 -41.36 107.40 -51.27
N ALA A 341 -40.64 107.07 -50.18
CA ALA A 341 -40.57 105.72 -49.60
C ALA A 341 -41.78 105.36 -48.72
N GLU A 342 -42.47 106.32 -48.10
CA GLU A 342 -43.53 106.06 -47.08
C GLU A 342 -44.78 105.32 -47.60
N LEU A 343 -44.99 105.22 -48.92
CA LEU A 343 -46.11 104.47 -49.50
C LEU A 343 -45.71 103.05 -49.97
N GLU A 344 -44.47 102.87 -50.42
CA GLU A 344 -43.88 101.54 -50.69
C GLU A 344 -43.49 100.83 -49.40
N GLU A 345 -43.05 101.58 -48.39
CA GLU A 345 -42.69 101.09 -47.05
C GLU A 345 -43.88 100.47 -46.34
N LYS A 346 -45.08 101.05 -46.40
CA LYS A 346 -46.28 100.48 -45.76
C LYS A 346 -46.78 99.19 -46.44
N ALA A 347 -46.54 99.03 -47.75
CA ALA A 347 -46.86 97.80 -48.49
C ALA A 347 -45.80 96.71 -48.27
N LEU A 348 -44.52 97.09 -48.17
CA LEU A 348 -43.42 96.19 -47.81
C LEU A 348 -43.47 95.79 -46.34
N GLU A 349 -43.85 96.69 -45.43
CA GLU A 349 -43.96 96.43 -43.99
C GLU A 349 -45.09 95.44 -43.70
N THR A 350 -46.23 95.55 -44.39
CA THR A 350 -47.31 94.56 -44.27
C THR A 350 -46.95 93.20 -44.88
N ALA A 351 -46.22 93.17 -46.01
CA ALA A 351 -45.72 91.94 -46.60
C ALA A 351 -44.61 91.27 -45.76
N LEU A 352 -43.68 92.04 -45.20
CA LEU A 352 -42.61 91.58 -44.32
C LEU A 352 -43.15 91.10 -42.97
N VAL A 353 -44.17 91.75 -42.41
CA VAL A 353 -44.84 91.28 -41.19
C VAL A 353 -45.61 89.98 -41.47
N ALA A 354 -46.21 89.83 -42.66
CA ALA A 354 -46.87 88.59 -43.06
C ALA A 354 -45.86 87.44 -43.28
N GLU A 355 -44.73 87.71 -43.93
CA GLU A 355 -43.65 86.73 -44.14
C GLU A 355 -42.95 86.36 -42.83
N ALA A 356 -42.70 87.33 -41.96
CA ALA A 356 -42.13 87.10 -40.63
C ALA A 356 -43.07 86.24 -39.75
N ARG A 357 -44.39 86.47 -39.84
CA ARG A 357 -45.39 85.62 -39.16
C ARG A 357 -45.46 84.21 -39.75
N ALA A 358 -45.31 84.06 -41.07
CA ALA A 358 -45.27 82.75 -41.72
C ALA A 358 -44.01 81.96 -41.30
N ARG A 359 -42.83 82.59 -41.31
CA ARG A 359 -41.58 81.97 -40.85
C ARG A 359 -41.59 81.64 -39.36
N ALA A 360 -42.18 82.52 -38.53
CA ALA A 360 -42.35 82.25 -37.09
C ALA A 360 -43.29 81.06 -36.86
N ALA A 361 -44.40 80.96 -37.60
CA ALA A 361 -45.33 79.83 -37.50
C ALA A 361 -44.70 78.50 -38.00
N GLU A 362 -43.84 78.55 -39.02
CA GLU A 362 -43.10 77.39 -39.51
C GLU A 362 -42.01 76.94 -38.53
N ALA A 363 -41.29 77.89 -37.92
CA ALA A 363 -40.32 77.62 -36.86
C ALA A 363 -40.98 77.01 -35.62
N GLU A 364 -42.14 77.52 -35.19
CA GLU A 364 -42.90 76.93 -34.08
C GLU A 364 -43.38 75.50 -34.37
N ARG A 365 -43.82 75.22 -35.61
CA ARG A 365 -44.21 73.86 -36.02
C ARG A 365 -43.03 72.90 -36.02
N THR A 366 -41.87 73.35 -36.51
CA THR A 366 -40.65 72.55 -36.53
C THR A 366 -40.16 72.28 -35.10
N ALA A 367 -40.12 73.31 -34.25
CA ALA A 367 -39.77 73.16 -32.84
C ALA A 367 -40.78 72.30 -32.05
N ALA A 368 -42.06 72.27 -32.45
CA ALA A 368 -43.06 71.37 -31.88
C ALA A 368 -42.84 69.91 -32.33
N GLN A 369 -42.48 69.69 -33.60
CA GLN A 369 -42.13 68.36 -34.11
C GLN A 369 -40.85 67.80 -33.48
N GLU A 370 -39.82 68.63 -33.31
CA GLU A 370 -38.57 68.22 -32.65
C GLU A 370 -38.81 67.85 -31.17
N ARG A 371 -39.66 68.59 -30.46
CA ARG A 371 -40.07 68.23 -29.09
C ARG A 371 -40.86 66.93 -29.02
N GLN A 372 -41.73 66.68 -30.00
CA GLN A 372 -42.46 65.40 -30.08
C GLN A 372 -41.53 64.23 -30.41
N ALA A 373 -40.55 64.43 -31.30
CA ALA A 373 -39.54 63.43 -31.63
C ALA A 373 -38.61 63.13 -30.44
N GLY A 374 -38.17 64.16 -29.71
CA GLY A 374 -37.40 64.00 -28.47
C GLY A 374 -38.17 63.23 -27.41
N ALA A 375 -39.43 63.60 -27.16
CA ALA A 375 -40.27 62.89 -26.19
C ALA A 375 -40.56 61.43 -26.58
N ALA A 376 -40.65 61.12 -27.88
CA ALA A 376 -40.79 59.74 -28.36
C ALA A 376 -39.51 58.92 -28.15
N ALA A 377 -38.33 59.50 -28.42
CA ALA A 377 -37.04 58.85 -28.19
C ALA A 377 -36.77 58.61 -26.69
N ASP A 378 -37.16 59.54 -25.83
CA ASP A 378 -37.05 59.40 -24.37
C ASP A 378 -37.93 58.26 -23.84
N LEU A 379 -39.14 58.09 -24.39
CA LEU A 379 -40.04 56.98 -24.07
C LEU A 379 -39.47 55.62 -24.48
N GLU A 380 -38.92 55.52 -25.68
CA GLU A 380 -38.29 54.29 -26.18
C GLU A 380 -37.07 53.90 -25.33
N THR A 381 -36.25 54.89 -24.95
CA THR A 381 -35.11 54.68 -24.05
C THR A 381 -35.56 54.19 -22.68
N ALA A 382 -36.62 54.79 -22.11
CA ALA A 382 -37.17 54.37 -20.83
C ALA A 382 -37.77 52.94 -20.87
N GLU A 383 -38.37 52.53 -21.99
CA GLU A 383 -38.85 51.16 -22.19
C GLU A 383 -37.71 50.13 -22.27
N LEU A 384 -36.64 50.45 -23.01
CA LEU A 384 -35.44 49.60 -23.09
C LEU A 384 -34.76 49.45 -21.73
N GLU A 385 -34.69 50.53 -20.94
CA GLU A 385 -34.16 50.47 -19.57
C GLU A 385 -35.02 49.59 -18.64
N ARG A 386 -36.35 49.66 -18.76
CA ARG A 386 -37.27 48.77 -18.01
C ARG A 386 -37.08 47.31 -18.38
N GLN A 387 -36.98 47.00 -19.68
CA GLN A 387 -36.73 45.63 -20.15
C GLN A 387 -35.36 45.12 -19.66
N ALA A 388 -34.33 45.97 -19.67
CA ALA A 388 -33.03 45.62 -19.11
C ALA A 388 -33.09 45.39 -17.60
N ALA A 389 -33.86 46.20 -16.86
CA ALA A 389 -34.06 46.02 -15.42
C ALA A 389 -34.82 44.72 -15.11
N GLU A 390 -35.85 44.36 -15.87
CA GLU A 390 -36.58 43.09 -15.73
C GLU A 390 -35.67 41.89 -16.01
N LYS A 391 -34.87 41.93 -17.09
CA LYS A 391 -33.90 40.86 -17.39
C LYS A 391 -32.86 40.69 -16.28
N ARG A 392 -32.36 41.78 -15.70
CA ARG A 392 -31.44 41.73 -14.55
C ARG A 392 -32.11 41.12 -13.31
N LYS A 393 -33.37 41.44 -13.07
CA LYS A 393 -34.14 40.87 -11.95
C LYS A 393 -34.33 39.36 -12.12
N LEU A 394 -34.71 38.91 -13.31
CA LEU A 394 -34.86 37.49 -13.63
C LEU A 394 -33.53 36.72 -13.52
N ALA A 395 -32.43 37.30 -14.00
CA ALA A 395 -31.10 36.71 -13.84
C ALA A 395 -30.71 36.58 -12.37
N ALA A 396 -30.92 37.64 -11.57
CA ALA A 396 -30.62 37.61 -10.14
C ALA A 396 -31.48 36.60 -9.36
N GLU A 397 -32.71 36.35 -9.79
CA GLU A 397 -33.59 35.34 -9.20
C GLU A 397 -33.15 33.91 -9.57
N ALA A 398 -32.74 33.69 -10.82
CA ALA A 398 -32.15 32.43 -11.27
C ALA A 398 -30.83 32.11 -10.52
N ASP A 399 -29.96 33.11 -10.34
CA ASP A 399 -28.70 32.97 -9.59
C ASP A 399 -28.95 32.61 -8.12
N ARG A 400 -29.99 33.19 -7.49
CA ARG A 400 -30.38 32.86 -6.11
C ARG A 400 -30.89 31.43 -5.99
N VAL A 401 -31.68 30.96 -6.95
CA VAL A 401 -32.17 29.57 -6.96
C VAL A 401 -31.01 28.59 -7.15
N ALA A 402 -30.12 28.86 -8.11
CA ALA A 402 -28.93 28.04 -8.35
C ALA A 402 -28.00 28.00 -7.11
N ALA A 403 -27.80 29.12 -6.43
CA ALA A 403 -27.02 29.17 -5.19
C ALA A 403 -27.67 28.37 -4.05
N ALA A 404 -28.99 28.42 -3.91
CA ALA A 404 -29.72 27.65 -2.91
C ALA A 404 -29.67 26.14 -3.20
N GLU A 405 -29.80 25.73 -4.46
CA GLU A 405 -29.65 24.34 -4.88
C GLU A 405 -28.23 23.82 -4.65
N ALA A 406 -27.21 24.61 -4.97
CA ALA A 406 -25.81 24.27 -4.71
C ALA A 406 -25.53 24.08 -3.21
N GLN A 407 -26.05 24.96 -2.35
CA GLN A 407 -25.94 24.82 -0.89
C GLN A 407 -26.69 23.60 -0.35
N ALA A 408 -27.84 23.26 -0.92
CA ALA A 408 -28.59 22.06 -0.55
C ALA A 408 -27.82 20.79 -0.90
N ILE A 409 -27.24 20.71 -2.10
CA ILE A 409 -26.38 19.60 -2.54
C ILE A 409 -25.12 19.50 -1.66
N GLU A 410 -24.47 20.62 -1.36
CA GLU A 410 -23.30 20.63 -0.48
C GLU A 410 -23.65 20.15 0.94
N THR A 411 -24.77 20.60 1.48
CA THR A 411 -25.24 20.16 2.81
C THR A 411 -25.58 18.66 2.82
N GLN A 412 -26.23 18.16 1.77
CA GLN A 412 -26.56 16.74 1.62
C GLN A 412 -25.29 15.89 1.50
N THR A 413 -24.34 16.28 0.65
CA THR A 413 -23.07 15.56 0.47
C THR A 413 -22.24 15.54 1.75
N ILE A 414 -22.22 16.63 2.53
CA ILE A 414 -21.59 16.66 3.86
C ILE A 414 -22.31 15.72 4.83
N ALA A 415 -23.65 15.67 4.81
CA ALA A 415 -24.42 14.77 5.67
C ALA A 415 -24.19 13.29 5.31
N GLU A 416 -24.16 12.95 4.02
CA GLU A 416 -23.85 11.61 3.52
C GLU A 416 -22.42 11.20 3.86
N ALA A 417 -21.44 12.11 3.72
CA ALA A 417 -20.06 11.86 4.11
C ALA A 417 -19.92 11.60 5.63
N ARG A 418 -20.66 12.34 6.46
CA ARG A 418 -20.71 12.12 7.91
C ARG A 418 -21.36 10.78 8.27
N ALA A 419 -22.44 10.39 7.59
CA ALA A 419 -23.09 9.10 7.80
C ALA A 419 -22.17 7.93 7.40
N ALA A 420 -21.48 8.04 6.27
CA ALA A 420 -20.50 7.05 5.81
C ALA A 420 -19.30 6.95 6.78
N ALA A 421 -18.81 8.07 7.31
CA ALA A 421 -17.75 8.08 8.32
C ALA A 421 -18.20 7.43 9.63
N ALA A 422 -19.43 7.72 10.10
CA ALA A 422 -20.00 7.09 11.29
C ALA A 422 -20.16 5.57 11.11
N GLU A 423 -20.59 5.12 9.94
CA GLU A 423 -20.70 3.69 9.64
C GLU A 423 -19.31 3.02 9.57
N ALA A 424 -18.32 3.66 8.96
CA ALA A 424 -16.95 3.17 8.93
C ALA A 424 -16.37 3.03 10.34
N ASN A 425 -16.63 4.00 11.23
CA ASN A 425 -16.21 3.95 12.62
C ASN A 425 -16.89 2.82 13.40
N ARG A 426 -18.19 2.57 13.19
CA ARG A 426 -18.88 1.42 13.80
C ARG A 426 -18.26 0.10 13.37
N ARG A 427 -18.02 -0.08 12.07
CA ARG A 427 -17.35 -1.29 11.53
C ARG A 427 -15.93 -1.45 12.09
N ALA A 428 -15.20 -0.35 12.26
CA ALA A 428 -13.87 -0.38 12.87
C ALA A 428 -13.94 -0.83 14.34
N ALA A 429 -14.89 -0.30 15.11
CA ALA A 429 -15.12 -0.71 16.50
C ALA A 429 -15.50 -2.21 16.60
N GLU A 430 -16.42 -2.69 15.77
CA GLU A 430 -16.79 -4.11 15.71
C GLU A 430 -15.59 -5.00 15.37
N THR A 431 -14.71 -4.56 14.46
CA THR A 431 -13.48 -5.32 14.15
C THR A 431 -12.48 -5.33 15.31
N GLU A 432 -12.39 -4.24 16.06
CA GLU A 432 -11.51 -4.14 17.23
C GLU A 432 -12.02 -5.01 18.38
N GLU A 433 -13.32 -5.03 18.63
CA GLU A 433 -13.96 -5.92 19.60
C GLU A 433 -13.74 -7.39 19.25
N ALA A 434 -13.94 -7.78 17.98
CA ALA A 434 -13.67 -9.14 17.52
C ALA A 434 -12.18 -9.52 17.66
N ALA A 435 -11.26 -8.58 17.42
CA ALA A 435 -9.83 -8.79 17.63
C ALA A 435 -9.48 -8.90 19.12
N ALA A 436 -10.14 -8.14 20.00
CA ALA A 436 -9.97 -8.22 21.44
C ALA A 436 -10.51 -9.55 22.01
N GLU A 437 -11.64 -10.05 21.51
CA GLU A 437 -12.17 -11.36 21.86
C GLU A 437 -11.23 -12.49 21.40
N THR A 438 -10.70 -12.40 20.17
CA THR A 438 -9.73 -13.37 19.66
C THR A 438 -8.47 -13.41 20.52
N ARG A 439 -7.95 -12.24 20.93
CA ARG A 439 -6.80 -12.15 21.86
C ARG A 439 -7.10 -12.76 23.23
N ARG A 440 -8.31 -12.57 23.77
CA ARG A 440 -8.73 -13.19 25.03
C ARG A 440 -8.77 -14.71 24.93
N ARG A 441 -9.35 -15.25 23.85
CA ARG A 441 -9.38 -16.71 23.60
C ARG A 441 -7.98 -17.31 23.43
N ALA A 442 -7.07 -16.60 22.74
CA ALA A 442 -5.68 -17.02 22.61
C ALA A 442 -4.98 -17.05 23.98
N ALA A 443 -5.14 -16.01 24.80
CA ALA A 443 -4.56 -15.97 26.15
C ALA A 443 -5.14 -17.04 27.09
N GLU A 444 -6.41 -17.42 26.93
CA GLU A 444 -7.01 -18.56 27.64
C GLU A 444 -6.41 -19.89 27.19
N ALA A 445 -6.23 -20.09 25.89
CA ALA A 445 -5.58 -21.29 25.36
C ALA A 445 -4.12 -21.42 25.83
N ASP A 446 -3.37 -20.32 25.82
CA ASP A 446 -1.98 -20.29 26.30
C ASP A 446 -1.88 -20.63 27.79
N ARG A 447 -2.83 -20.14 28.61
CA ARG A 447 -2.92 -20.50 30.03
C ARG A 447 -3.17 -22.00 30.23
N HIS A 448 -4.12 -22.57 29.48
CA HIS A 448 -4.37 -24.01 29.57
C HIS A 448 -3.18 -24.85 29.09
N ALA A 449 -2.50 -24.44 28.02
CA ALA A 449 -1.30 -25.11 27.56
C ALA A 449 -0.16 -25.05 28.59
N ALA A 450 0.00 -23.91 29.29
CA ALA A 450 0.96 -23.77 30.38
C ALA A 450 0.62 -24.69 31.58
N GLU A 451 -0.65 -24.74 31.98
CA GLU A 451 -1.13 -25.64 33.03
C GLU A 451 -0.91 -27.13 32.69
N GLU A 452 -1.13 -27.53 31.43
CA GLU A 452 -0.84 -28.90 30.98
C GLU A 452 0.66 -29.21 30.99
N THR A 453 1.49 -28.26 30.56
CA THR A 453 2.95 -28.40 30.57
C THR A 453 3.47 -28.55 32.01
N GLU A 454 2.93 -27.78 32.96
CA GLU A 454 3.27 -27.91 34.38
C GLU A 454 2.84 -29.26 34.96
N ARG A 455 1.64 -29.75 34.61
CA ARG A 455 1.18 -31.10 35.01
C ARG A 455 2.09 -32.20 34.46
N GLN A 456 2.51 -32.10 33.21
CA GLN A 456 3.43 -33.06 32.60
C GLN A 456 4.80 -33.03 33.29
N ALA A 457 5.35 -31.83 33.53
CA ALA A 457 6.61 -31.68 34.25
C ALA A 457 6.57 -32.28 35.67
N LEU A 458 5.45 -32.11 36.39
CA LEU A 458 5.24 -32.73 37.70
C LEU A 458 5.13 -34.26 37.61
N ALA A 459 4.47 -34.80 36.58
CA ALA A 459 4.38 -36.24 36.37
C ALA A 459 5.74 -36.86 36.04
N ASP A 460 6.53 -36.18 35.20
CA ASP A 460 7.90 -36.60 34.86
C ASP A 460 8.81 -36.55 36.08
N ALA A 461 8.73 -35.48 36.88
CA ALA A 461 9.49 -35.35 38.12
C ALA A 461 9.15 -36.48 39.11
N ARG A 462 7.87 -36.85 39.26
CA ARG A 462 7.45 -37.99 40.09
C ARG A 462 8.00 -39.31 39.55
N THR A 463 7.97 -39.50 38.24
CA THR A 463 8.51 -40.70 37.60
C THR A 463 10.02 -40.82 37.81
N GLN A 464 10.76 -39.71 37.67
CA GLN A 464 12.19 -39.67 37.95
C GLN A 464 12.50 -39.92 39.42
N ALA A 465 11.73 -39.35 40.36
CA ALA A 465 11.88 -39.60 41.78
C ALA A 465 11.65 -41.08 42.14
N ALA A 466 10.63 -41.71 41.54
CA ALA A 466 10.36 -43.13 41.73
C ALA A 466 11.53 -44.01 41.24
N ARG A 467 12.07 -43.72 40.03
CA ARG A 467 13.24 -44.43 39.50
C ARG A 467 14.49 -44.26 40.35
N LYS A 468 14.72 -43.06 40.91
CA LYS A 468 15.83 -42.82 41.83
C LYS A 468 15.68 -43.64 43.11
N ALA A 469 14.48 -43.66 43.70
CA ALA A 469 14.21 -44.44 44.90
C ALA A 469 14.37 -45.96 44.66
N GLU A 470 13.97 -46.44 43.48
CA GLU A 470 14.18 -47.84 43.07
C GLU A 470 15.67 -48.16 42.93
N ALA A 471 16.43 -47.31 42.23
CA ALA A 471 17.88 -47.49 42.08
C ALA A 471 18.63 -47.41 43.43
N GLU A 472 18.22 -46.53 44.33
CA GLU A 472 18.77 -46.46 45.70
C GLU A 472 18.45 -47.73 46.48
N ALA A 473 17.23 -48.27 46.40
CA ALA A 473 16.85 -49.51 47.05
C ALA A 473 17.67 -50.71 46.51
N GLU A 474 17.87 -50.79 45.19
CA GLU A 474 18.72 -51.80 44.56
C GLU A 474 20.18 -51.70 45.02
N TYR A 475 20.71 -50.46 45.08
CA TYR A 475 22.06 -50.21 45.57
C TYR A 475 22.22 -50.66 47.02
N ARG A 476 21.27 -50.31 47.91
CA ARG A 476 21.27 -50.76 49.31
C ARG A 476 21.17 -52.28 49.44
N ALA A 477 20.35 -52.93 48.60
CA ALA A 477 20.27 -54.38 48.55
C ALA A 477 21.58 -55.02 48.04
N ALA A 478 22.28 -54.37 47.10
CA ALA A 478 23.60 -54.81 46.66
C ALA A 478 24.67 -54.66 47.76
N GLU A 479 24.68 -53.54 48.50
CA GLU A 479 25.58 -53.34 49.65
C GLU A 479 25.37 -54.40 50.73
N ILE A 480 24.12 -54.71 51.09
CA ILE A 480 23.81 -55.76 52.07
C ILE A 480 24.33 -57.13 51.60
N ARG A 481 24.15 -57.45 50.31
CA ARG A 481 24.66 -58.71 49.73
C ARG A 481 26.19 -58.77 49.76
N LEU A 482 26.87 -57.66 49.46
CA LEU A 482 28.33 -57.58 49.54
C LEU A 482 28.82 -57.78 50.98
N ALA A 483 28.23 -57.06 51.94
CA ALA A 483 28.59 -57.20 53.36
C ALA A 483 28.36 -58.63 53.88
N ALA A 484 27.25 -59.28 53.49
CA ALA A 484 27.00 -60.68 53.84
C ALA A 484 28.05 -61.63 53.24
N ALA A 485 28.48 -61.39 51.99
CA ALA A 485 29.52 -62.18 51.34
C ALA A 485 30.90 -61.98 51.99
N GLU A 486 31.22 -60.77 52.42
CA GLU A 486 32.46 -60.46 53.16
C GLU A 486 32.51 -61.14 54.52
N ILE A 487 31.39 -61.13 55.27
CA ILE A 487 31.26 -61.84 56.55
C ILE A 487 31.43 -63.35 56.33
N GLU A 488 30.80 -63.93 55.30
CA GLU A 488 30.96 -65.36 55.00
C GLU A 488 32.41 -65.69 54.65
N ARG A 489 33.10 -64.84 53.88
CA ARG A 489 34.51 -65.04 53.53
C ARG A 489 35.40 -65.01 54.79
N ALA A 490 35.22 -64.00 55.65
CA ALA A 490 35.99 -63.87 56.89
C ALA A 490 35.74 -65.07 57.83
N ALA A 491 34.51 -65.55 57.92
CA ALA A 491 34.18 -66.70 58.74
C ALA A 491 34.84 -67.99 58.23
N VAL A 492 34.89 -68.20 56.91
CA VAL A 492 35.62 -69.34 56.30
C VAL A 492 37.13 -69.26 56.59
N GLU A 493 37.73 -68.07 56.44
CA GLU A 493 39.15 -67.85 56.75
C GLU A 493 39.47 -68.14 58.23
N ALA A 494 38.58 -67.76 59.15
CA ALA A 494 38.71 -68.05 60.58
C ALA A 494 38.59 -69.55 60.88
N GLU A 495 37.69 -70.27 60.21
CA GLU A 495 37.53 -71.73 60.34
C GLU A 495 38.75 -72.50 59.83
N ASP A 496 39.35 -72.02 58.73
CA ASP A 496 40.60 -72.58 58.19
C ASP A 496 41.77 -72.37 59.16
N THR A 497 41.87 -71.16 59.73
CA THR A 497 42.89 -70.85 60.75
C THR A 497 42.75 -71.72 62.00
N ALA A 498 41.51 -72.00 62.43
CA ALA A 498 41.21 -72.84 63.59
C ALA A 498 41.28 -74.36 63.31
N ARG A 499 41.54 -74.78 62.06
CA ARG A 499 41.64 -76.19 61.63
C ARG A 499 40.42 -77.03 62.02
N LEU A 500 39.22 -76.46 61.89
CA LEU A 500 37.98 -77.15 62.28
C LEU A 500 37.69 -78.36 61.38
N THR A 501 37.09 -79.39 61.97
CA THR A 501 36.64 -80.59 61.24
C THR A 501 35.48 -80.26 60.29
N PRO A 502 35.24 -81.08 59.24
CA PRO A 502 34.12 -80.87 58.31
C PRO A 502 32.75 -80.76 59.00
N ARG A 503 32.51 -81.54 60.07
CA ARG A 503 31.27 -81.47 60.85
C ARG A 503 31.14 -80.13 61.58
N GLN A 504 32.21 -79.65 62.21
CA GLN A 504 32.21 -78.36 62.91
C GLN A 504 32.00 -77.18 61.97
N ARG A 505 32.55 -77.23 60.75
CA ARG A 505 32.29 -76.24 59.69
C ARG A 505 30.82 -76.26 59.25
N ALA A 506 30.25 -77.45 59.05
CA ALA A 506 28.85 -77.61 58.69
C ALA A 506 27.91 -77.00 59.76
N VAL A 507 28.18 -77.24 61.04
CA VAL A 507 27.41 -76.65 62.16
C VAL A 507 27.53 -75.12 62.19
N ARG A 508 28.72 -74.56 61.99
CA ARG A 508 28.94 -73.10 61.92
C ARG A 508 28.29 -72.44 60.71
N LYS A 509 28.29 -73.13 59.57
CA LYS A 509 27.55 -72.72 58.37
C LYS A 509 26.04 -72.68 58.64
N VAL A 510 25.50 -73.70 59.31
CA VAL A 510 24.08 -73.70 59.73
C VAL A 510 23.78 -72.59 60.74
N ALA A 511 24.69 -72.31 61.68
CA ALA A 511 24.54 -71.18 62.60
C ALA A 511 24.49 -69.83 61.85
N ARG A 512 25.33 -69.65 60.81
CA ARG A 512 25.28 -68.47 59.93
C ARG A 512 23.97 -68.41 59.12
N MET A 513 23.46 -69.54 58.62
CA MET A 513 22.16 -69.59 57.95
C MET A 513 21.01 -69.23 58.89
N ILE A 514 21.05 -69.66 60.16
CA ILE A 514 20.04 -69.29 61.16
C ILE A 514 20.04 -67.77 61.39
N LEU A 515 21.21 -67.15 61.50
CA LEU A 515 21.33 -65.70 61.67
C LEU A 515 20.87 -64.93 60.41
N ALA A 516 21.26 -65.38 59.21
CA ALA A 516 21.04 -64.62 57.98
C ALA A 516 19.65 -64.84 57.34
N GLN A 517 19.09 -66.06 57.45
CA GLN A 517 17.86 -66.45 56.75
C GLN A 517 16.66 -66.59 57.70
N ALA A 518 16.92 -66.82 58.99
CA ALA A 518 15.88 -67.10 59.97
C ALA A 518 15.82 -66.08 61.13
N ASP A 519 16.55 -64.95 61.00
CA ASP A 519 16.61 -63.86 61.98
C ASP A 519 16.95 -64.36 63.40
N GLY A 520 17.86 -65.34 63.48
CA GLY A 520 18.28 -65.97 64.74
C GLY A 520 17.32 -67.03 65.30
N ALA A 521 16.13 -67.22 64.71
CA ALA A 521 15.17 -68.23 65.15
C ALA A 521 15.36 -69.56 64.40
N ALA A 522 16.06 -70.51 65.02
CA ALA A 522 16.41 -71.79 64.40
C ALA A 522 15.21 -72.56 63.80
N ASP A 523 14.04 -72.50 64.45
CA ASP A 523 12.82 -73.19 63.98
C ASP A 523 12.29 -72.67 62.64
N ARG A 524 12.64 -71.43 62.27
CA ARG A 524 12.26 -70.81 61.00
C ARG A 524 13.17 -71.22 59.84
N LEU A 525 14.32 -71.86 60.10
CA LEU A 525 15.20 -72.39 59.05
C LEU A 525 14.70 -73.79 58.63
N PRO A 526 14.19 -73.96 57.39
CA PRO A 526 13.71 -75.24 56.91
C PRO A 526 14.84 -76.26 56.80
N LEU A 527 14.58 -77.50 57.22
CA LEU A 527 15.57 -78.58 57.11
C LEU A 527 15.99 -78.82 55.65
N ALA A 528 15.08 -78.63 54.70
CA ALA A 528 15.36 -78.74 53.26
C ALA A 528 16.44 -77.76 52.78
N ASP A 529 16.53 -76.56 53.37
CA ASP A 529 17.53 -75.56 53.01
C ASP A 529 18.91 -75.95 53.54
N ILE A 530 18.97 -76.50 54.76
CA ILE A 530 20.18 -77.08 55.33
C ILE A 530 20.67 -78.27 54.50
N GLN A 531 19.75 -79.14 54.09
CA GLN A 531 20.06 -80.29 53.23
C GLN A 531 20.65 -79.87 51.88
N ARG A 532 20.06 -78.85 51.25
CA ARG A 532 20.52 -78.31 49.97
C ARG A 532 21.88 -77.64 50.10
N GLU A 533 22.06 -76.76 51.09
CA GLU A 533 23.30 -76.01 51.29
C GLU A 533 24.49 -76.93 51.64
N LEU A 534 24.26 -77.89 52.54
CA LEU A 534 25.33 -78.82 52.98
C LEU A 534 25.41 -80.10 52.16
N SER A 535 24.57 -80.25 51.14
CA SER A 535 24.47 -81.47 50.32
C SER A 535 24.28 -82.77 51.14
N VAL A 536 23.49 -82.71 52.22
CA VAL A 536 23.18 -83.88 53.07
C VAL A 536 21.84 -84.51 52.69
N THR A 537 21.82 -85.83 52.53
CA THR A 537 20.65 -86.57 52.03
C THR A 537 19.62 -86.91 53.12
N SER A 538 20.04 -86.95 54.39
CA SER A 538 19.17 -87.30 55.53
C SER A 538 18.60 -86.05 56.22
N PRO A 539 17.26 -85.95 56.36
CA PRO A 539 16.63 -84.90 57.17
C PRO A 539 17.04 -84.97 58.65
N GLY A 540 17.34 -86.17 59.16
CA GLY A 540 17.82 -86.36 60.54
C GLY A 540 19.15 -85.68 60.78
N THR A 541 20.10 -85.81 59.84
CA THR A 541 21.41 -85.14 59.92
C THR A 541 21.29 -83.62 59.83
N ALA A 542 20.39 -83.10 58.98
CA ALA A 542 20.11 -81.67 58.93
C ALA A 542 19.49 -81.14 60.24
N SER A 543 18.63 -81.93 60.88
CA SER A 543 18.04 -81.60 62.19
C SER A 543 19.08 -81.59 63.30
N GLU A 544 20.01 -82.54 63.31
CA GLU A 544 21.15 -82.56 64.24
C GLU A 544 22.02 -81.31 64.08
N TYR A 545 22.41 -80.96 62.85
CA TYR A 545 23.20 -79.75 62.60
C TYR A 545 22.49 -78.48 63.02
N ARG A 546 21.16 -78.41 62.87
CA ARG A 546 20.36 -77.27 63.36
C ARG A 546 20.35 -77.19 64.89
N ALA A 547 20.25 -78.32 65.59
CA ALA A 547 20.30 -78.37 67.04
C ALA A 547 21.68 -77.96 67.58
N GLU A 548 22.76 -78.53 67.03
CA GLU A 548 24.14 -78.19 67.39
C GLU A 548 24.46 -76.71 67.07
N ALA A 549 23.94 -76.18 65.95
CA ALA A 549 24.11 -74.78 65.58
C ALA A 549 23.37 -73.83 66.52
N THR A 550 22.19 -74.22 67.00
CA THR A 550 21.42 -73.44 67.98
C THR A 550 22.15 -73.36 69.31
N GLU A 551 22.71 -74.47 69.76
CA GLU A 551 23.54 -74.51 70.96
C GLU A 551 24.79 -73.64 70.80
N LEU A 552 25.45 -73.71 69.64
CA LEU A 552 26.62 -72.90 69.33
C LEU A 552 26.31 -71.38 69.36
N LEU A 553 25.14 -70.97 68.85
CA LEU A 553 24.68 -69.58 68.95
C LEU A 553 24.40 -69.18 70.41
N ALA A 554 23.81 -70.07 71.21
CA ALA A 554 23.57 -69.83 72.64
C ALA A 554 24.90 -69.70 73.43
N GLN A 555 25.96 -70.35 72.99
CA GLN A 555 27.32 -70.23 73.54
C GLN A 555 28.05 -68.95 73.09
N GLY A 556 27.40 -68.08 72.30
CA GLY A 556 27.91 -66.76 71.93
C GLY A 556 28.72 -66.74 70.63
N TYR A 557 28.56 -67.74 69.75
CA TYR A 557 29.17 -67.70 68.42
C TYR A 557 28.74 -66.47 67.64
N ARG A 558 29.73 -65.73 67.12
CA ARG A 558 29.55 -64.61 66.20
C ARG A 558 30.45 -64.86 64.98
N PRO A 559 29.88 -64.85 63.77
CA PRO A 559 30.61 -65.15 62.54
C PRO A 559 31.64 -64.08 62.18
#